data_AF-A0A223YWE2-F1
#
_entry.id   AF-A0A223YWE2-F1
#
_cell.length_a   1.000
_cell.length_b   1.000
_cell.length_c   1.000
_cell.angle_alpha   90.00
_cell.angle_beta   90.00
_cell.angle_gamma   90.00
#
_symmetry.space_group_name_H-M   'P 1'
#
loop_
_entity.id
_entity.type
_entity.pdbx_description
1 polymer ?
#
loop_
_entity_poly.entity_id
_entity_poly.type
_entity_poly.pdbx_seq_one_letter_code
_entity_poly.pdbx_strand_id
1 'polypeptide(L)'
;MEGEDTCAGCLFLIVILFVSYLIISWIGVWGYLALIAIIVLLLFLVGISGSPDQQEHPGTHASAKTVPPINGDMIALNGLRDGLDPESPEYGDVIKKITGYLRDSSDPEVRARAADYLGETGDAVVLDALREALNDPHETVRVATRKAIEKLKKAQRPLKDNYGTLICGRDLFRPKKIHTREGQFVVCRVCGHSKFLEDGVKEVVGIIGDAEYSWRQEDRLFISMWDEKTKNARNADIDTLWITEADDLNYGWAIDAVYQKLQNDVTRAKPISEIPVIIKGVPELSEEEIEILQNFGGIKNGI
;
A
#
# COMPACT_ATOMS: atom_id res chain seq x y z
N MET A 1 2.26 -26.57 -47.13
CA MET A 1 3.04 -27.64 -46.49
C MET A 1 2.85 -27.45 -45.00
N GLU A 2 1.74 -27.89 -44.39
CA GLU A 2 1.31 -29.31 -44.20
C GLU A 2 2.47 -30.16 -43.66
N GLY A 3 2.37 -30.96 -42.60
CA GLY A 3 1.26 -31.40 -41.74
C GLY A 3 1.86 -32.05 -40.48
N GLU A 4 1.19 -31.96 -39.33
CA GLU A 4 0.34 -33.04 -38.75
C GLU A 4 1.08 -33.95 -37.74
N ASP A 5 1.33 -33.44 -36.53
CA ASP A 5 1.67 -34.25 -35.34
C ASP A 5 0.42 -34.56 -34.48
N THR A 6 -0.66 -34.99 -35.13
CA THR A 6 -1.93 -35.33 -34.45
C THR A 6 -2.44 -36.70 -34.87
N CYS A 7 -1.67 -37.78 -34.64
CA CYS A 7 -2.24 -39.11 -34.90
C CYS A 7 -1.77 -40.27 -34.01
N ALA A 8 -0.63 -40.22 -33.33
CA ALA A 8 -0.15 -41.39 -32.58
C ALA A 8 -1.01 -41.71 -31.34
N GLY A 9 -1.41 -40.70 -30.56
CA GLY A 9 -2.25 -40.90 -29.36
C GLY A 9 -3.69 -41.27 -29.68
N CYS A 10 -4.25 -40.74 -30.78
CA CYS A 10 -5.62 -41.05 -31.20
C CYS A 10 -5.76 -42.46 -31.75
N LEU A 11 -4.80 -42.95 -32.55
CA LEU A 11 -4.82 -44.33 -33.04
C LEU A 11 -4.77 -45.35 -31.89
N PHE A 12 -3.96 -45.08 -30.86
CA PHE A 12 -3.85 -45.98 -29.71
C PHE A 12 -5.15 -46.08 -28.91
N LEU A 13 -5.83 -44.95 -28.67
CA LEU A 13 -7.14 -44.91 -28.00
C LEU A 13 -8.24 -45.61 -28.82
N ILE A 14 -8.26 -45.43 -30.14
CA ILE A 14 -9.24 -46.08 -31.02
C ILE A 14 -9.06 -47.60 -31.01
N VAL A 15 -7.82 -48.10 -31.07
CA VAL A 15 -7.56 -49.55 -31.00
C VAL A 15 -8.02 -50.13 -29.67
N ILE A 16 -7.76 -49.47 -28.54
CA ILE A 16 -8.21 -49.93 -27.22
C ILE A 16 -9.74 -49.98 -27.12
N LEU A 17 -10.43 -48.94 -27.60
CA LEU A 17 -11.89 -48.89 -27.57
C LEU A 17 -12.50 -49.96 -28.49
N PHE A 18 -11.91 -50.21 -29.65
CA PHE A 18 -12.38 -51.23 -30.59
C PHE A 18 -12.19 -52.65 -30.07
N VAL A 19 -11.02 -52.95 -29.48
CA VAL A 19 -10.76 -54.25 -28.83
C VAL A 19 -11.70 -54.45 -27.64
N SER A 20 -11.92 -53.42 -26.83
CA SER A 20 -12.86 -53.48 -25.70
C SER A 20 -14.29 -53.73 -26.16
N TYR A 21 -14.74 -53.10 -27.24
CA TYR A 21 -16.05 -53.33 -27.84
C TYR A 21 -16.23 -54.76 -28.36
N LEU A 22 -15.23 -55.31 -29.06
CA LEU A 22 -15.27 -56.69 -29.56
C LEU A 22 -15.34 -57.71 -28.41
N ILE A 23 -14.60 -57.49 -27.33
CA ILE A 23 -14.61 -58.36 -26.15
C ILE A 23 -15.97 -58.26 -25.42
N ILE A 24 -16.52 -57.06 -25.24
CA ILE A 24 -17.83 -56.87 -24.61
C ILE A 24 -18.94 -57.54 -25.44
N SER A 25 -18.85 -57.50 -26.78
CA SER A 25 -19.80 -58.14 -27.69
C SER A 25 -19.79 -59.67 -27.61
N TRP A 26 -18.63 -60.28 -27.29
CA TRP A 26 -18.46 -61.74 -27.26
C TRP A 26 -18.78 -62.39 -25.91
N ILE A 27 -18.47 -61.72 -24.80
CA ILE A 27 -18.55 -62.30 -23.44
C ILE A 27 -19.56 -61.56 -22.54
N GLY A 28 -20.17 -60.47 -23.04
CA GLY A 28 -21.03 -59.58 -22.27
C GLY A 28 -20.27 -58.72 -21.27
N VAL A 29 -20.91 -57.64 -20.81
CA VAL A 29 -20.32 -56.66 -19.87
C VAL A 29 -19.81 -57.33 -18.57
N TRP A 30 -20.56 -58.33 -18.07
CA TRP A 30 -20.20 -59.07 -16.86
C TRP A 30 -18.98 -59.98 -17.05
N GLY A 31 -18.78 -60.56 -18.24
CA GLY A 31 -17.59 -61.36 -18.56
C GLY A 31 -16.32 -60.50 -18.70
N TYR A 32 -16.46 -59.29 -19.25
CA TYR A 32 -15.35 -58.34 -19.38
C TYR A 32 -14.84 -57.84 -18.02
N LEU A 33 -15.74 -57.53 -17.09
CA LEU A 33 -15.37 -57.13 -15.73
C LEU A 33 -14.66 -58.25 -14.96
N ALA A 34 -15.07 -59.51 -15.15
CA ALA A 34 -14.40 -60.66 -14.56
C ALA A 34 -12.96 -60.86 -15.11
N LEU A 35 -12.75 -60.63 -16.41
CA LEU A 35 -11.42 -60.70 -17.04
C LEU A 35 -10.45 -59.65 -16.46
N ILE A 36 -10.91 -58.40 -16.29
CA ILE A 36 -10.10 -57.33 -15.68
C ILE A 36 -9.73 -57.68 -14.24
N ALA A 37 -10.68 -58.19 -13.45
CA ALA A 37 -10.42 -58.60 -12.08
C ALA A 37 -9.35 -59.70 -11.99
N ILE A 38 -9.36 -60.68 -12.92
CA ILE A 38 -8.35 -61.73 -12.99
C ILE A 38 -6.97 -61.18 -13.36
N ILE A 39 -6.88 -60.23 -14.30
CA ILE A 39 -5.60 -59.60 -14.70
C ILE A 39 -5.00 -58.82 -13.53
N VAL A 40 -5.82 -58.05 -12.80
CA VAL A 40 -5.37 -57.30 -11.62
C VAL A 40 -4.91 -58.24 -10.51
N LEU A 41 -5.61 -59.36 -10.31
CA LEU A 41 -5.22 -60.40 -9.35
C LEU A 41 -3.89 -61.07 -9.74
N LEU A 42 -3.68 -61.34 -11.03
CA LEU A 42 -2.44 -61.93 -11.55
C LEU A 42 -1.24 -60.97 -11.41
N LEU A 43 -1.44 -59.67 -11.62
CA LEU A 43 -0.40 -58.66 -11.41
C LEU A 43 -0.01 -58.55 -9.93
N PHE A 44 -0.95 -58.77 -9.02
CA PHE A 44 -0.66 -58.87 -7.58
C PHE A 44 0.07 -60.16 -7.19
N LEU A 45 -0.17 -61.27 -7.90
CA LEU A 45 0.47 -62.56 -7.63
C LEU A 45 1.90 -62.69 -8.20
N VAL A 46 2.24 -61.93 -9.25
CA VAL A 46 3.58 -61.93 -9.87
C VAL A 46 4.55 -60.96 -9.16
N GLY A 47 4.05 -60.12 -8.26
CA GLY A 47 4.79 -59.00 -7.66
C GLY A 47 5.51 -59.27 -6.33
N ILE A 48 6.19 -60.39 -6.12
CA ILE A 48 7.21 -60.51 -5.04
C ILE A 48 8.35 -61.45 -5.47
N SER A 49 9.50 -60.88 -5.86
CA SER A 49 10.84 -61.38 -5.50
C SER A 49 11.94 -60.54 -6.17
N GLY A 50 12.83 -59.93 -5.39
CA GLY A 50 14.10 -59.40 -5.92
C GLY A 50 14.81 -58.36 -5.06
N SER A 51 15.58 -58.82 -4.07
CA SER A 51 16.77 -58.20 -3.48
C SER A 51 17.61 -59.34 -2.88
N PRO A 52 18.95 -59.29 -2.69
CA PRO A 52 19.97 -58.24 -2.91
C PRO A 52 21.04 -58.71 -3.96
N ASP A 53 22.04 -57.95 -4.41
CA ASP A 53 23.24 -57.56 -3.66
C ASP A 53 24.19 -56.67 -4.51
N GLN A 54 25.15 -56.09 -3.81
CA GLN A 54 26.07 -55.00 -4.11
C GLN A 54 27.08 -55.23 -5.23
N GLN A 55 27.40 -54.13 -5.95
CA GLN A 55 28.75 -53.86 -6.45
C GLN A 55 29.08 -52.37 -6.25
N GLU A 56 30.02 -52.09 -5.33
CA GLU A 56 30.71 -50.81 -5.18
C GLU A 56 31.78 -50.62 -6.27
N HIS A 57 31.80 -49.44 -6.90
CA HIS A 57 33.04 -48.70 -7.15
C HIS A 57 32.76 -47.18 -7.32
N PRO A 58 33.72 -46.30 -6.97
CA PRO A 58 33.46 -44.95 -6.50
C PRO A 58 33.50 -43.89 -7.61
N GLY A 59 32.72 -42.83 -7.44
CA GLY A 59 32.72 -41.68 -8.35
C GLY A 59 31.72 -40.59 -7.95
N THR A 60 31.95 -39.99 -6.77
CA THR A 60 31.74 -38.57 -6.44
C THR A 60 30.43 -37.85 -6.85
N HIS A 61 29.72 -37.46 -5.79
CA HIS A 61 28.70 -36.40 -5.66
C HIS A 61 27.26 -36.78 -5.98
N ALA A 62 26.62 -37.37 -4.96
CA ALA A 62 25.20 -37.25 -4.72
C ALA A 62 24.76 -35.78 -4.82
N SER A 63 23.91 -35.47 -5.79
CA SER A 63 23.09 -34.27 -5.78
C SER A 63 22.13 -34.42 -4.61
N ALA A 64 22.45 -33.74 -3.51
CA ALA A 64 21.53 -33.58 -2.40
C ALA A 64 20.26 -32.94 -2.98
N LYS A 65 19.12 -33.63 -2.85
CA LYS A 65 17.82 -32.95 -2.95
C LYS A 65 17.82 -31.92 -1.83
N THR A 66 18.10 -30.68 -2.17
CA THR A 66 17.92 -29.55 -1.27
C THR A 66 16.44 -29.56 -0.89
N VAL A 67 16.16 -29.75 0.39
CA VAL A 67 14.89 -29.29 0.95
C VAL A 67 14.79 -27.82 0.53
N PRO A 68 13.72 -27.38 -0.18
CA PRO A 68 13.59 -25.97 -0.51
C PRO A 68 13.74 -25.20 0.80
N PRO A 69 14.56 -24.12 0.83
CA PRO A 69 14.75 -23.37 2.05
C PRO A 69 13.37 -23.02 2.60
N ILE A 70 13.19 -23.13 3.92
CA ILE A 70 12.05 -22.51 4.59
C ILE A 70 11.99 -21.09 4.00
N ASN A 71 10.89 -20.74 3.34
CA ASN A 71 10.80 -19.54 2.53
C ASN A 71 11.07 -18.31 3.42
N GLY A 72 12.33 -17.90 3.50
CA GLY A 72 12.82 -16.92 4.46
C GLY A 72 12.20 -15.56 4.20
N ASP A 73 11.98 -15.26 2.92
CA ASP A 73 11.23 -14.10 2.46
C ASP A 73 9.79 -14.13 2.98
N MET A 74 9.13 -15.29 2.96
CA MET A 74 7.78 -15.42 3.51
C MET A 74 7.73 -15.22 5.02
N ILE A 75 8.70 -15.77 5.75
CA ILE A 75 8.81 -15.56 7.21
C ILE A 75 9.03 -14.08 7.51
N ALA A 76 9.97 -13.45 6.82
CA ALA A 76 10.28 -12.04 6.98
C ALA A 76 9.08 -11.16 6.63
N LEU A 77 8.40 -11.42 5.50
CA LEU A 77 7.18 -10.72 5.10
C LEU A 77 6.08 -10.86 6.15
N ASN A 78 5.85 -12.07 6.69
CA ASN A 78 4.85 -12.28 7.73
C ASN A 78 5.21 -11.55 9.03
N GLY A 79 6.50 -11.45 9.36
CA GLY A 79 6.98 -10.67 10.50
C GLY A 79 6.77 -9.16 10.37
N LEU A 80 6.56 -8.64 9.15
CA LEU A 80 6.23 -7.23 8.93
C LEU A 80 4.76 -6.89 9.20
N ARG A 81 3.89 -7.89 9.38
CA ARG A 81 2.45 -7.69 9.51
C ARG A 81 2.09 -6.80 10.71
N ASP A 82 2.74 -6.99 11.84
CA ASP A 82 2.45 -6.21 13.06
C ASP A 82 2.83 -4.73 12.91
N GLY A 83 3.77 -4.43 12.01
CA GLY A 83 4.19 -3.06 11.68
C GLY A 83 3.24 -2.33 10.72
N LEU A 84 2.14 -2.96 10.28
CA LEU A 84 1.09 -2.33 9.47
C LEU A 84 0.12 -1.49 10.31
N ASP A 85 0.31 -1.41 11.63
CA ASP A 85 -0.39 -0.44 12.47
C ASP A 85 -0.16 0.98 11.93
N PRO A 86 -1.21 1.68 11.49
CA PRO A 86 -1.08 3.06 11.02
C PRO A 86 -0.45 3.99 12.06
N GLU A 87 -0.67 3.78 13.36
CA GLU A 87 -0.11 4.65 14.40
C GLU A 87 1.38 4.41 14.65
N SER A 88 1.94 3.33 14.07
CA SER A 88 3.36 3.02 14.19
C SER A 88 4.25 4.08 13.50
N PRO A 89 5.28 4.60 14.18
CA PRO A 89 6.30 5.45 13.57
C PRO A 89 7.02 4.78 12.38
N GLU A 90 7.08 3.44 12.38
CA GLU A 90 7.76 2.64 11.35
C GLU A 90 6.86 2.34 10.14
N TYR A 91 5.58 2.74 10.16
CA TYR A 91 4.59 2.41 9.13
C TYR A 91 5.12 2.69 7.71
N GLY A 92 5.72 3.86 7.49
CA GLY A 92 6.26 4.22 6.18
C GLY A 92 7.37 3.29 5.70
N ASP A 93 8.22 2.81 6.60
CA ASP A 93 9.32 1.91 6.27
C ASP A 93 8.84 0.46 6.11
N VAL A 94 7.83 0.04 6.87
CA VAL A 94 7.15 -1.24 6.68
C VAL A 94 6.49 -1.30 5.30
N ILE A 95 5.78 -0.24 4.90
CA ILE A 95 5.17 -0.14 3.56
C ILE A 95 6.23 -0.25 2.46
N LYS A 96 7.37 0.44 2.60
CA LYS A 96 8.48 0.33 1.64
C LYS A 96 9.03 -1.10 1.56
N LYS A 97 9.24 -1.76 2.69
CA LYS A 97 9.74 -3.16 2.74
C LYS A 97 8.77 -4.12 2.05
N ILE A 98 7.47 -4.04 2.35
CA ILE A 98 6.46 -4.90 1.71
C ILE A 98 6.35 -4.59 0.20
N THR A 99 6.46 -3.32 -0.19
CA THR A 99 6.53 -2.91 -1.60
C THR A 99 7.75 -3.53 -2.30
N GLY A 100 8.90 -3.60 -1.63
CA GLY A 100 10.08 -4.32 -2.13
C GLY A 100 9.81 -5.80 -2.35
N TYR A 101 9.15 -6.48 -1.40
CA TYR A 101 8.75 -7.88 -1.59
C TYR A 101 7.82 -8.07 -2.79
N LEU A 102 6.87 -7.16 -3.03
CA LEU A 102 6.00 -7.20 -4.21
C LEU A 102 6.77 -7.05 -5.53
N ARG A 103 7.85 -6.26 -5.56
CA ARG A 103 8.61 -5.97 -6.79
C ARG A 103 9.71 -6.98 -7.06
N ASP A 104 10.44 -7.35 -6.01
CA ASP A 104 11.79 -7.92 -6.15
C ASP A 104 11.86 -9.39 -5.73
N SER A 105 10.86 -9.94 -5.03
CA SER A 105 10.92 -11.34 -4.60
C SER A 105 10.84 -12.28 -5.79
N SER A 106 11.75 -13.27 -5.81
CA SER A 106 11.75 -14.33 -6.82
C SER A 106 10.53 -15.28 -6.69
N ASP A 107 9.93 -15.35 -5.51
CA ASP A 107 8.80 -16.25 -5.24
C ASP A 107 7.45 -15.55 -5.51
N PRO A 108 6.65 -16.04 -6.48
CA PRO A 108 5.33 -15.47 -6.76
C PRO A 108 4.35 -15.53 -5.58
N GLU A 109 4.47 -16.49 -4.67
CA GLU A 109 3.61 -16.57 -3.49
C GLU A 109 3.94 -15.45 -2.49
N VAL A 110 5.22 -15.09 -2.35
CA VAL A 110 5.66 -13.94 -1.54
C VAL A 110 5.13 -12.64 -2.15
N ARG A 111 5.26 -12.46 -3.48
CA ARG A 111 4.72 -11.28 -4.17
C ARG A 111 3.21 -11.16 -4.02
N ALA A 112 2.47 -12.27 -4.18
CA ALA A 112 1.03 -12.30 -4.00
C ALA A 112 0.63 -11.92 -2.56
N ARG A 113 1.32 -12.47 -1.55
CA ARG A 113 1.07 -12.11 -0.15
C ARG A 113 1.41 -10.64 0.16
N ALA A 114 2.49 -10.12 -0.44
CA ALA A 114 2.84 -8.71 -0.32
C ALA A 114 1.74 -7.81 -0.91
N ALA A 115 1.20 -8.15 -2.08
CA ALA A 115 0.05 -7.43 -2.66
C ALA A 115 -1.17 -7.45 -1.72
N ASP A 116 -1.48 -8.60 -1.12
CA ASP A 116 -2.60 -8.73 -0.18
C ASP A 116 -2.42 -7.81 1.05
N TYR A 117 -1.24 -7.81 1.67
CA TYR A 117 -0.92 -6.93 2.79
C TYR A 117 -1.01 -5.45 2.42
N LEU A 118 -0.45 -5.04 1.28
CA LEU A 118 -0.57 -3.65 0.81
C LEU A 118 -2.04 -3.26 0.58
N GLY A 119 -2.88 -4.17 0.06
CA GLY A 119 -4.31 -3.92 -0.11
C GLY A 119 -5.08 -3.74 1.21
N GLU A 120 -4.64 -4.41 2.29
CA GLU A 120 -5.26 -4.32 3.62
C GLU A 120 -5.03 -2.98 4.30
N THR A 121 -3.96 -2.28 3.94
CA THR A 121 -3.66 -0.95 4.47
C THR A 121 -4.71 0.10 4.11
N GLY A 122 -5.41 -0.09 2.98
CA GLY A 122 -6.29 0.95 2.41
C GLY A 122 -5.54 2.21 1.94
N ASP A 123 -4.21 2.19 1.95
CA ASP A 123 -3.37 3.36 1.70
C ASP A 123 -2.99 3.48 0.22
N ALA A 124 -3.43 4.55 -0.42
CA ALA A 124 -3.21 4.74 -1.85
C ALA A 124 -1.74 5.04 -2.22
N VAL A 125 -0.84 5.25 -1.25
CA VAL A 125 0.60 5.40 -1.53
C VAL A 125 1.19 4.19 -2.26
N VAL A 126 0.60 3.00 -2.05
CA VAL A 126 1.07 1.72 -2.63
C VAL A 126 0.53 1.48 -4.04
N LEU A 127 -0.35 2.36 -4.53
CA LEU A 127 -1.09 2.17 -5.77
C LEU A 127 -0.16 1.95 -6.97
N ASP A 128 0.93 2.70 -7.09
CA ASP A 128 1.83 2.57 -8.24
C ASP A 128 2.53 1.21 -8.29
N ALA A 129 2.98 0.69 -7.14
CA ALA A 129 3.57 -0.64 -7.06
C ALA A 129 2.55 -1.74 -7.40
N LEU A 130 1.31 -1.61 -6.92
CA LEU A 130 0.25 -2.54 -7.31
C LEU A 130 -0.06 -2.45 -8.80
N ARG A 131 -0.05 -1.26 -9.42
CA ARG A 131 -0.29 -1.10 -10.85
C ARG A 131 0.77 -1.79 -11.70
N GLU A 132 2.04 -1.72 -11.29
CA GLU A 132 3.13 -2.48 -11.91
C GLU A 132 2.85 -3.98 -11.85
N ALA A 133 2.46 -4.49 -10.66
CA ALA A 133 2.18 -5.89 -10.40
C ALA A 133 0.93 -6.44 -11.11
N LEU A 134 0.11 -5.60 -11.78
CA LEU A 134 -0.97 -6.08 -12.65
C LEU A 134 -0.44 -6.83 -13.88
N ASN A 135 0.82 -6.59 -14.25
CA ASN A 135 1.50 -7.24 -15.36
C ASN A 135 2.46 -8.36 -14.91
N ASP A 136 2.38 -8.80 -13.65
CA ASP A 136 3.23 -9.87 -13.14
C ASP A 136 3.08 -11.15 -13.99
N PRO A 137 4.16 -11.90 -14.28
CA PRO A 137 4.09 -13.12 -15.08
C PRO A 137 3.17 -14.19 -14.46
N HIS A 138 3.05 -14.23 -13.13
CA HIS A 138 2.24 -15.23 -12.44
C HIS A 138 0.81 -14.73 -12.20
N GLU A 139 -0.16 -15.59 -12.55
CA GLU A 139 -1.58 -15.26 -12.43
C GLU A 139 -2.01 -15.00 -10.99
N THR A 140 -1.46 -15.74 -10.03
CA THR A 140 -1.76 -15.59 -8.60
C THR A 140 -1.46 -14.17 -8.11
N VAL A 141 -0.31 -13.61 -8.49
CA VAL A 141 0.07 -12.24 -8.19
C VAL A 141 -0.89 -11.25 -8.83
N ARG A 142 -1.18 -11.39 -10.14
CA ARG A 142 -2.14 -10.50 -10.82
C ARG A 142 -3.52 -10.49 -10.16
N VAL A 143 -4.00 -11.65 -9.70
CA VAL A 143 -5.28 -11.79 -8.98
C VAL A 143 -5.23 -11.11 -7.62
N ALA A 144 -4.18 -11.34 -6.83
CA ALA A 144 -3.99 -10.69 -5.53
C ALA A 144 -3.92 -9.16 -5.69
N THR A 145 -3.15 -8.68 -6.65
CA THR A 145 -3.02 -7.26 -6.99
C THR A 145 -4.36 -6.62 -7.36
N ARG A 146 -5.18 -7.27 -8.21
CA ARG A 146 -6.52 -6.75 -8.53
C ARG A 146 -7.39 -6.65 -7.28
N LYS A 147 -7.37 -7.66 -6.41
CA LYS A 147 -8.12 -7.63 -5.14
C LYS A 147 -7.62 -6.51 -4.23
N ALA A 148 -6.32 -6.31 -4.14
CA ALA A 148 -5.70 -5.25 -3.34
C ALA A 148 -6.16 -3.86 -3.82
N ILE A 149 -6.10 -3.60 -5.12
CA ILE A 149 -6.57 -2.34 -5.72
C ILE A 149 -8.07 -2.12 -5.43
N GLU A 150 -8.90 -3.15 -5.48
CA GLU A 150 -10.32 -3.03 -5.11
C GLU A 150 -10.52 -2.73 -3.61
N LYS A 151 -9.67 -3.26 -2.71
CA LYS A 151 -9.66 -2.88 -1.29
C LYS A 151 -9.31 -1.38 -1.14
N LEU A 152 -8.28 -0.90 -1.85
CA LEU A 152 -7.92 0.53 -1.84
C LEU A 152 -9.09 1.41 -2.31
N LYS A 153 -9.76 1.05 -3.40
CA LYS A 153 -10.92 1.80 -3.90
C LYS A 153 -12.06 1.89 -2.89
N LYS A 154 -12.28 0.83 -2.09
CA LYS A 154 -13.28 0.82 -1.01
C LYS A 154 -12.87 1.76 0.11
N ALA A 155 -11.61 1.70 0.56
CA ALA A 155 -11.07 2.60 1.59
C ALA A 155 -11.13 4.08 1.17
N GLN A 156 -11.03 4.35 -0.13
CA GLN A 156 -11.09 5.71 -0.69
C GLN A 156 -12.49 6.32 -0.78
N ARG A 157 -13.56 5.54 -0.60
CA ARG A 157 -14.94 6.07 -0.69
C ARG A 157 -15.19 7.21 0.32
N PRO A 158 -15.03 7.00 1.65
CA PRO A 158 -15.25 8.08 2.61
C PRO A 158 -14.36 9.30 2.37
N LEU A 159 -13.10 9.09 1.94
CA LEU A 159 -12.19 10.19 1.61
C LEU A 159 -12.66 11.04 0.43
N LYS A 160 -13.29 10.41 -0.58
CA LYS A 160 -13.87 11.15 -1.71
C LYS A 160 -15.12 11.92 -1.30
N ASP A 161 -15.95 11.33 -0.45
CA ASP A 161 -17.20 11.92 0.01
C ASP A 161 -16.94 13.15 0.90
N ASN A 162 -15.90 13.09 1.76
CA ASN A 162 -15.55 14.15 2.71
C ASN A 162 -14.39 15.05 2.23
N TYR A 163 -14.02 14.98 0.94
CA TYR A 163 -12.79 15.57 0.38
C TYR A 163 -12.51 17.02 0.82
N GLY A 164 -13.53 17.87 0.86
CA GLY A 164 -13.38 19.29 1.22
C GLY A 164 -13.04 19.56 2.69
N THR A 165 -13.15 18.56 3.55
CA THR A 165 -12.89 18.67 5.00
C THR A 165 -11.66 17.89 5.44
N LEU A 166 -10.95 17.28 4.49
CA LEU A 166 -9.80 16.43 4.80
C LEU A 166 -8.56 17.26 5.12
N ILE A 167 -7.74 16.75 6.03
CA ILE A 167 -6.37 17.20 6.30
C ILE A 167 -5.49 16.00 6.66
N CYS A 168 -4.21 16.03 6.27
CA CYS A 168 -3.26 15.03 6.71
C CYS A 168 -2.85 15.31 8.17
N GLY A 169 -3.16 14.42 9.10
CA GLY A 169 -2.75 14.56 10.51
C GLY A 169 -1.22 14.54 10.70
N ARG A 170 -0.49 13.95 9.75
CA ARG A 170 0.99 13.90 9.78
C ARG A 170 1.65 15.17 9.24
N ASP A 171 1.20 15.65 8.09
CA ASP A 171 1.88 16.75 7.39
C ASP A 171 1.18 18.10 7.57
N LEU A 172 -0.10 18.11 8.00
CA LEU A 172 -0.96 19.29 8.13
C LEU A 172 -1.30 19.97 6.79
N PHE A 173 -1.36 19.18 5.71
CA PHE A 173 -1.74 19.62 4.37
C PHE A 173 -3.07 19.06 3.91
N ARG A 174 -3.77 19.81 3.07
CA ARG A 174 -4.97 19.34 2.36
C ARG A 174 -4.57 18.30 1.30
N PRO A 175 -5.43 17.31 1.02
CA PRO A 175 -5.12 16.30 0.03
C PRO A 175 -5.25 16.81 -1.41
N LYS A 176 -4.78 16.00 -2.35
CA LYS A 176 -5.05 16.12 -3.79
C LYS A 176 -5.75 14.88 -4.32
N LYS A 177 -6.54 15.06 -5.38
CA LYS A 177 -7.08 13.94 -6.18
C LYS A 177 -6.05 13.50 -7.21
N ILE A 178 -5.83 12.19 -7.32
CA ILE A 178 -5.10 11.57 -8.40
C ILE A 178 -6.05 10.72 -9.23
N HIS A 179 -5.89 10.76 -10.55
CA HIS A 179 -6.71 9.99 -11.49
C HIS A 179 -5.82 8.99 -12.21
N THR A 180 -6.18 7.72 -12.13
CA THR A 180 -5.50 6.61 -12.79
C THR A 180 -6.48 5.79 -13.62
N ARG A 181 -5.97 4.79 -14.35
CA ARG A 181 -6.83 3.86 -15.12
C ARG A 181 -7.72 3.01 -14.21
N GLU A 182 -7.26 2.78 -12.99
CA GLU A 182 -7.94 1.98 -11.98
C GLU A 182 -9.02 2.79 -11.27
N GLY A 183 -8.86 4.12 -11.17
CA GLY A 183 -9.89 5.01 -10.66
C GLY A 183 -9.35 6.32 -10.11
N GLN A 184 -10.19 7.02 -9.36
CA GLN A 184 -9.80 8.24 -8.63
C GLN A 184 -9.49 7.90 -7.18
N PHE A 185 -8.36 8.43 -6.70
CA PHE A 185 -7.86 8.28 -5.33
C PHE A 185 -7.57 9.65 -4.74
N VAL A 186 -7.60 9.74 -3.41
CA VAL A 186 -7.30 10.93 -2.61
C VAL A 186 -6.07 10.63 -1.78
N VAL A 187 -5.06 11.48 -1.86
CA VAL A 187 -3.77 11.32 -1.17
C VAL A 187 -3.33 12.64 -0.57
N CYS A 188 -2.56 12.60 0.53
CA CYS A 188 -1.86 13.79 1.00
C CYS A 188 -0.93 14.32 -0.10
N ARG A 189 -0.88 15.64 -0.27
CA ARG A 189 -0.05 16.25 -1.31
C ARG A 189 1.45 16.17 -1.01
N VAL A 190 1.82 16.03 0.26
CA VAL A 190 3.21 15.97 0.75
C VAL A 190 3.68 14.53 0.84
N CYS A 191 3.15 13.73 1.78
CA CYS A 191 3.63 12.36 1.95
C CYS A 191 3.07 11.35 0.95
N GLY A 192 1.99 11.67 0.22
CA GLY A 192 1.34 10.74 -0.73
C GLY A 192 0.47 9.66 -0.08
N HIS A 193 0.45 9.55 1.24
CA HIS A 193 -0.39 8.59 1.95
C HIS A 193 -1.84 9.09 2.04
N SER A 194 -2.79 8.17 1.92
CA SER A 194 -4.20 8.45 2.15
C SER A 194 -4.67 8.09 3.55
N LYS A 195 -3.95 7.20 4.24
CA LYS A 195 -4.36 6.70 5.54
C LYS A 195 -4.28 7.74 6.67
N PHE A 196 -3.45 8.78 6.50
CA PHE A 196 -3.28 9.84 7.50
C PHE A 196 -4.27 10.98 7.29
N LEU A 197 -5.20 10.83 6.33
CA LEU A 197 -6.20 11.84 6.05
C LEU A 197 -7.34 11.70 7.05
N GLU A 198 -7.55 12.75 7.82
CA GLU A 198 -8.62 12.90 8.79
C GLU A 198 -9.66 13.87 8.25
N ASP A 199 -10.94 13.64 8.53
CA ASP A 199 -12.04 14.46 8.06
C ASP A 199 -12.59 15.43 9.13
N GLY A 200 -13.56 16.24 8.69
CA GLY A 200 -14.28 17.17 9.55
C GLY A 200 -13.51 18.44 9.93
N VAL A 201 -12.44 18.77 9.21
CA VAL A 201 -11.71 20.03 9.38
C VAL A 201 -12.12 20.99 8.26
N LYS A 202 -13.03 21.92 8.55
CA LYS A 202 -13.47 22.93 7.58
C LYS A 202 -12.53 24.12 7.51
N GLU A 203 -11.88 24.48 8.62
CA GLU A 203 -10.99 25.63 8.69
C GLU A 203 -9.73 25.25 9.47
N VAL A 204 -8.56 25.63 8.92
CA VAL A 204 -7.27 25.46 9.57
C VAL A 204 -6.75 26.84 9.98
N VAL A 205 -6.56 27.04 11.27
CA VAL A 205 -6.07 28.29 11.85
C VAL A 205 -4.63 28.09 12.30
N GLY A 206 -3.69 28.79 11.65
CA GLY A 206 -2.33 28.91 12.18
C GLY A 206 -2.30 29.93 13.32
N ILE A 207 -1.56 29.67 14.38
CA ILE A 207 -1.39 30.58 15.53
C ILE A 207 0.08 30.90 15.73
N ILE A 208 0.38 32.19 15.92
CA ILE A 208 1.61 32.69 16.51
C ILE A 208 1.20 33.38 17.82
N GLY A 209 1.65 32.86 18.95
CA GLY A 209 1.25 33.32 20.29
C GLY A 209 1.36 32.22 21.34
N ASP A 210 0.59 32.30 22.43
CA ASP A 210 0.62 31.35 23.55
C ASP A 210 -0.16 30.06 23.25
N ALA A 211 0.34 29.31 22.27
CA ALA A 211 -0.19 28.03 21.85
C ALA A 211 0.94 27.00 21.83
N GLU A 212 1.10 26.24 22.92
CA GLU A 212 2.17 25.24 23.01
C GLU A 212 1.91 24.01 22.12
N TYR A 213 0.63 23.69 21.84
CA TYR A 213 0.24 22.51 21.06
C TYR A 213 -0.81 22.84 20.00
N SER A 214 -0.96 21.95 19.01
CA SER A 214 -2.07 22.00 18.06
C SER A 214 -3.29 21.31 18.67
N TRP A 215 -4.49 21.85 18.46
CA TRP A 215 -5.73 21.29 19.00
C TRP A 215 -6.89 21.43 18.01
N ARG A 216 -7.97 20.72 18.28
CA ARG A 216 -9.20 20.76 17.48
C ARG A 216 -10.36 21.29 18.32
N GLN A 217 -11.17 22.15 17.73
CA GLN A 217 -12.43 22.62 18.31
C GLN A 217 -13.49 22.60 17.21
N GLU A 218 -14.54 21.79 17.39
CA GLU A 218 -15.57 21.59 16.37
C GLU A 218 -14.97 21.20 15.01
N ASP A 219 -15.19 22.02 13.98
CA ASP A 219 -14.67 21.84 12.62
C ASP A 219 -13.42 22.68 12.33
N ARG A 220 -12.79 23.25 13.37
CA ARG A 220 -11.54 24.02 13.28
C ARG A 220 -10.36 23.24 13.83
N LEU A 221 -9.27 23.25 13.07
CA LEU A 221 -7.97 22.78 13.53
C LEU A 221 -7.06 23.98 13.79
N PHE A 222 -6.59 24.11 15.01
CA PHE A 222 -5.64 25.14 15.42
C PHE A 222 -4.24 24.55 15.45
N ILE A 223 -3.32 25.19 14.74
CA ILE A 223 -1.93 24.74 14.60
C ILE A 223 -1.03 25.82 15.17
N SER A 224 -0.25 25.47 16.19
CA SER A 224 0.87 26.31 16.63
C SER A 224 1.92 26.37 15.52
N MET A 225 2.13 27.56 14.96
CA MET A 225 3.01 27.78 13.81
C MET A 225 4.46 27.99 14.23
N TRP A 226 4.71 28.22 15.52
CA TRP A 226 6.02 28.55 16.05
C TRP A 226 6.28 27.78 17.34
N ASP A 227 7.43 27.12 17.40
CA ASP A 227 7.94 26.50 18.63
C ASP A 227 9.02 27.39 19.24
N GLU A 228 8.68 28.03 20.37
CA GLU A 228 9.56 28.97 21.05
C GLU A 228 10.78 28.29 21.70
N LYS A 229 10.68 27.00 22.05
CA LYS A 229 11.79 26.25 22.65
C LYS A 229 12.82 25.86 21.60
N THR A 230 12.35 25.39 20.44
CA THR A 230 13.24 24.93 19.36
C THR A 230 13.55 26.01 18.32
N LYS A 231 12.91 27.18 18.42
CA LYS A 231 13.01 28.31 17.48
C LYS A 231 12.73 27.91 16.04
N ASN A 232 11.69 27.09 15.85
CA ASN A 232 11.33 26.55 14.53
C ASN A 232 9.91 26.91 14.13
N ALA A 233 9.78 27.41 12.89
CA ALA A 233 8.49 27.58 12.24
C ALA A 233 7.98 26.27 11.62
N ARG A 234 6.69 26.01 11.82
CA ARG A 234 5.96 24.90 11.18
C ARG A 234 5.37 25.35 9.85
N ASN A 235 5.13 24.38 8.97
CA ASN A 235 4.41 24.59 7.72
C ASN A 235 3.07 23.86 7.76
N ALA A 236 2.05 24.41 7.11
CA ALA A 236 0.70 23.84 7.01
C ALA A 236 -0.15 24.55 5.95
N ASP A 237 -1.16 23.87 5.41
CA ASP A 237 -2.21 24.49 4.58
C ASP A 237 -3.22 25.25 5.48
N ILE A 238 -2.79 26.38 6.05
CA ILE A 238 -3.64 27.26 6.86
C ILE A 238 -4.61 28.08 5.99
N ASP A 239 -5.83 28.26 6.50
CA ASP A 239 -6.88 29.10 5.93
C ASP A 239 -6.85 30.52 6.51
N THR A 240 -6.32 30.70 7.72
CA THR A 240 -6.18 31.99 8.40
C THR A 240 -4.98 31.93 9.36
N LEU A 241 -4.30 33.06 9.55
CA LEU A 241 -3.24 33.21 10.56
C LEU A 241 -3.75 34.07 11.71
N TRP A 242 -3.65 33.59 12.94
CA TRP A 242 -3.94 34.35 14.15
C TRP A 242 -2.64 34.77 14.82
N ILE A 243 -2.58 36.04 15.20
CA ILE A 243 -1.55 36.56 16.10
C ILE A 243 -2.25 36.82 17.42
N THR A 244 -1.89 36.05 18.45
CA THR A 244 -2.50 36.16 19.78
C THR A 244 -1.49 36.70 20.77
N GLU A 245 -1.96 37.47 21.75
CA GLU A 245 -1.15 37.95 22.88
C GLU A 245 -0.43 36.79 23.62
N ALA A 246 0.80 37.04 24.05
CA ALA A 246 1.72 36.09 24.67
C ALA A 246 2.84 36.87 25.37
N ASP A 247 3.13 36.51 26.62
CA ASP A 247 4.04 37.29 27.49
C ASP A 247 5.52 37.12 27.13
N ASP A 248 5.93 35.92 26.71
CA ASP A 248 7.33 35.54 26.51
C ASP A 248 7.64 35.14 25.05
N LEU A 249 6.99 35.78 24.07
CA LEU A 249 7.17 35.47 22.66
C LEU A 249 7.89 36.60 21.91
N ASN A 250 8.98 36.26 21.22
CA ASN A 250 9.59 37.17 20.24
C ASN A 250 8.80 37.12 18.91
N TYR A 251 7.84 38.04 18.76
CA TYR A 251 6.99 38.10 17.56
C TYR A 251 7.80 38.28 16.27
N GLY A 252 8.82 39.13 16.26
CA GLY A 252 9.65 39.36 15.08
C GLY A 252 10.24 38.08 14.50
N TRP A 253 10.88 37.25 15.35
CA TRP A 253 11.42 35.96 14.91
C TRP A 253 10.34 34.98 14.49
N ALA A 254 9.25 34.90 15.24
CA ALA A 254 8.17 33.97 14.94
C ALA A 254 7.46 34.32 13.62
N ILE A 255 7.11 35.60 13.43
CA ILE A 255 6.41 36.11 12.26
C ILE A 255 7.29 35.97 11.02
N ASP A 256 8.55 36.43 11.06
CA ASP A 256 9.45 36.31 9.91
C ASP A 256 9.67 34.83 9.53
N ALA A 257 10.00 33.98 10.51
CA ALA A 257 10.26 32.57 10.24
C ALA A 257 9.02 31.86 9.67
N VAL A 258 7.83 32.11 10.21
CA VAL A 258 6.57 31.55 9.69
C VAL A 258 6.29 32.09 8.29
N TYR A 259 6.40 33.41 8.08
CA TYR A 259 6.20 34.01 6.76
C TYR A 259 7.13 33.38 5.72
N GLN A 260 8.44 33.33 5.98
CA GLN A 260 9.43 32.72 5.09
C GLN A 260 9.12 31.23 4.84
N LYS A 261 8.74 30.48 5.89
CA LYS A 261 8.42 29.06 5.77
C LYS A 261 7.22 28.83 4.85
N LEU A 262 6.15 29.60 5.04
CA LEU A 262 4.96 29.52 4.20
C LEU A 262 5.25 30.03 2.77
N GLN A 263 6.09 31.06 2.62
CA GLN A 263 6.30 31.73 1.33
C GLN A 263 7.09 30.84 0.37
N ASN A 264 8.05 30.10 0.93
CA ASN A 264 8.92 29.21 0.17
C ASN A 264 8.29 27.84 -0.12
N ASP A 265 7.07 27.58 0.35
CA ASP A 265 6.37 26.34 0.09
C ASP A 265 5.69 26.33 -1.29
N VAL A 266 6.41 25.78 -2.26
CA VAL A 266 5.93 25.55 -3.64
C VAL A 266 4.75 24.59 -3.73
N THR A 267 4.45 23.88 -2.65
CA THR A 267 3.33 22.95 -2.55
C THR A 267 2.10 23.59 -1.96
N ARG A 268 1.98 24.90 -1.72
CA ARG A 268 0.72 25.47 -1.21
C ARG A 268 -0.41 25.44 -2.24
N ALA A 269 -1.66 25.34 -1.77
CA ALA A 269 -2.83 25.53 -2.64
C ALA A 269 -3.21 27.01 -2.76
N LYS A 270 -3.11 27.76 -1.65
CA LYS A 270 -3.44 29.19 -1.56
C LYS A 270 -2.15 30.00 -1.39
N PRO A 271 -1.93 31.05 -2.20
CA PRO A 271 -0.82 31.95 -1.99
C PRO A 271 -0.98 32.69 -0.64
N ILE A 272 0.13 33.15 -0.07
CA ILE A 272 0.11 33.87 1.22
C ILE A 272 -0.79 35.10 1.18
N SER A 273 -0.79 35.81 0.05
CA SER A 273 -1.60 37.00 -0.19
C SER A 273 -3.11 36.77 -0.13
N GLU A 274 -3.58 35.52 0.02
CA GLU A 274 -5.00 35.18 0.21
C GLU A 274 -5.34 34.74 1.64
N ILE A 275 -4.34 34.57 2.51
CA ILE A 275 -4.54 34.11 3.89
C ILE A 275 -4.76 35.33 4.76
N PRO A 276 -5.96 35.58 5.31
CA PRO A 276 -6.16 36.71 6.20
C PRO A 276 -5.38 36.52 7.52
N VAL A 277 -4.93 37.63 8.09
CA VAL A 277 -4.36 37.70 9.43
C VAL A 277 -5.41 38.26 10.39
N ILE A 278 -5.58 37.63 11.54
CA ILE A 278 -6.47 38.09 12.61
C ILE A 278 -5.63 38.35 13.86
N ILE A 279 -5.58 39.60 14.31
CA ILE A 279 -4.95 39.96 15.59
C ILE A 279 -5.98 39.75 16.70
N LYS A 280 -5.59 39.03 17.75
CA LYS A 280 -6.42 38.69 18.92
C LYS A 280 -5.75 39.20 20.18
N GLY A 281 -6.46 40.01 20.97
CA GLY A 281 -5.88 40.72 22.11
C GLY A 281 -5.01 41.90 21.65
N VAL A 282 -3.96 42.20 22.41
CA VAL A 282 -3.06 43.33 22.15
C VAL A 282 -1.58 42.89 22.12
N PRO A 283 -1.18 41.99 21.20
CA PRO A 283 0.22 41.60 21.07
C PRO A 283 1.10 42.82 20.77
N GLU A 284 2.26 42.89 21.41
CA GLU A 284 3.23 43.97 21.21
C GLU A 284 3.95 43.81 19.86
N LEU A 285 3.32 44.33 18.80
CA LEU A 285 3.85 44.26 17.44
C LEU A 285 4.53 45.57 17.03
N SER A 286 5.73 45.47 16.46
CA SER A 286 6.45 46.57 15.81
C SER A 286 5.91 46.87 14.42
N GLU A 287 6.26 48.05 13.87
CA GLU A 287 5.92 48.41 12.48
C GLU A 287 6.49 47.41 11.47
N GLU A 288 7.70 46.89 11.70
CA GLU A 288 8.34 45.89 10.83
C GLU A 288 7.52 44.58 10.78
N GLU A 289 7.03 44.12 11.92
CA GLU A 289 6.17 42.92 12.01
C GLU A 289 4.83 43.15 11.31
N ILE A 290 4.24 44.34 11.46
CA ILE A 290 3.02 44.72 10.75
C ILE A 290 3.25 44.74 9.24
N GLU A 291 4.38 45.28 8.76
CA GLU A 291 4.74 45.27 7.34
C GLU A 291 4.87 43.84 6.79
N ILE A 292 5.47 42.91 7.54
CA ILE A 292 5.52 41.49 7.14
C ILE A 292 4.11 40.91 7.04
N LEU A 293 3.27 41.14 8.06
CA LEU A 293 1.88 40.65 8.10
C LEU A 293 1.00 41.26 7.00
N GLN A 294 1.33 42.45 6.49
CA GLN A 294 0.61 43.05 5.35
C GLN A 294 0.84 42.31 4.02
N ASN A 295 1.90 41.49 3.90
CA ASN A 295 2.10 40.64 2.73
C ASN A 295 1.11 39.47 2.63
N PHE A 296 0.36 39.20 3.71
CA PHE A 296 -0.74 38.26 3.74
C PHE A 296 -2.02 38.85 3.11
N GLY A 297 -3.15 38.14 3.19
CA GLY A 297 -4.46 38.58 2.66
C GLY A 297 -5.15 39.69 3.44
N GLY A 298 -4.38 40.55 4.10
CA GLY A 298 -4.84 41.67 4.92
C GLY A 298 -5.01 41.33 6.40
N ILE A 299 -4.90 42.36 7.23
CA ILE A 299 -4.98 42.29 8.69
C ILE A 299 -6.38 42.70 9.15
N LYS A 300 -6.95 41.94 10.09
CA LYS A 300 -8.23 42.24 10.75
C LYS A 300 -8.06 42.15 12.26
N ASN A 301 -8.72 43.04 12.99
CA ASN A 301 -8.79 42.92 14.45
C ASN A 301 -9.94 41.97 14.81
N GLY A 302 -9.60 40.86 15.46
CA GLY A 302 -10.57 39.93 16.00
C GLY A 302 -11.02 40.39 17.38
N ILE A 303 -12.33 40.45 17.59
CA ILE A 303 -12.93 40.56 18.93
C ILE A 303 -12.57 39.30 19.73
#